data_AF-A0A660VMP2-F1
#
_entry.id   AF-A0A660VMP2-F1
#
_cell.length_a   1.000
_cell.length_b   1.000
_cell.length_c   1.000
_cell.angle_alpha   90.00
_cell.angle_beta   90.00
_cell.angle_gamma   90.00
#
_symmetry.space_group_name_H-M   'P 1'
#
loop_
_entity.id
_entity.type
_entity.pdbx_description
1 polymer ?
#
loop_
_entity_poly.entity_id
_entity_poly.type
_entity_poly.pdbx_seq_one_letter_code
_entity_poly.pdbx_strand_id
1 'polypeptide(L)' 'MAEMRPLDIIVKVNKRPVSNVEELKRLVLAALEDGTETVNFEILRLGETRFIEVKKPTAEEIEKIREEHRFETEDEEEE' A
#
# COMPACT_ATOMS: atom_id res chain seq x y z
N MET A 1 -4.01 15.36 5.00
CA MET A 1 -3.94 14.22 4.06
C MET A 1 -4.63 13.03 4.72
N ALA A 2 -5.40 12.26 3.96
CA ALA A 2 -6.04 11.06 4.49
C ALA A 2 -5.02 9.92 4.54
N GLU A 3 -4.91 9.24 5.67
CA GLU A 3 -3.99 8.13 5.88
C GLU A 3 -4.77 6.80 5.89
N MET A 4 -4.16 5.74 5.37
CA MET A 4 -4.71 4.39 5.46
C MET A 4 -4.67 3.92 6.91
N ARG A 5 -5.72 3.22 7.34
CA ARG A 5 -5.85 2.68 8.68
C ARG A 5 -6.21 1.20 8.61
N PRO A 6 -5.92 0.43 9.68
CA PRO A 6 -6.50 -0.89 9.84
C PRO A 6 -8.01 -0.86 9.63
N LEU A 7 -8.55 -1.92 9.02
CA LEU A 7 -9.96 -2.08 8.65
C LEU A 7 -10.45 -1.22 7.48
N ASP A 8 -9.60 -0.44 6.82
CA ASP A 8 -9.94 0.14 5.53
C ASP A 8 -10.07 -0.94 4.46
N ILE A 9 -11.14 -0.88 3.68
CA ILE A 9 -11.36 -1.80 2.57
C ILE A 9 -11.05 -1.06 1.27
N ILE A 10 -9.98 -1.46 0.59
CA ILE A 10 -9.63 -0.90 -0.73
C ILE A 10 -10.61 -1.43 -1.76
N VAL A 11 -11.29 -0.53 -2.48
CA VAL A 11 -12.27 -0.87 -3.53
C VAL A 11 -11.81 -0.46 -4.93
N LYS A 12 -10.94 0.56 -5.06
CA LYS A 12 -10.32 0.92 -6.33
C LYS A 12 -8.87 1.39 -6.18
N VAL A 13 -8.10 1.22 -7.24
CA VAL A 13 -6.74 1.74 -7.42
C VAL A 13 -6.66 2.45 -8.76
N ASN A 14 -6.24 3.71 -8.79
CA ASN A 14 -6.12 4.52 -10.03
C ASN A 14 -7.38 4.41 -10.92
N LYS A 15 -8.58 4.51 -10.30
CA LYS A 15 -9.91 4.38 -10.93
C LYS A 15 -10.26 2.97 -11.44
N ARG A 16 -9.40 1.96 -11.24
CA ARG A 16 -9.68 0.56 -11.56
C ARG A 16 -10.26 -0.15 -10.34
N PRO A 17 -11.42 -0.83 -10.45
CA PRO A 17 -11.97 -1.60 -9.34
C PRO A 17 -11.01 -2.71 -8.94
N VAL A 18 -11.01 -3.04 -7.64
CA VAL A 18 -10.21 -4.12 -7.08
C VAL A 18 -11.09 -4.99 -6.21
N SER A 19 -11.03 -6.31 -6.45
CA SER A 19 -11.87 -7.27 -5.72
C SER A 19 -11.08 -8.18 -4.77
N ASN A 20 -9.76 -8.23 -4.90
CA ASN A 20 -8.90 -9.12 -4.11
C ASN A 20 -7.47 -8.57 -4.00
N VAL A 21 -6.70 -9.16 -3.08
CA VAL A 21 -5.33 -8.73 -2.75
C VAL A 21 -4.34 -8.98 -3.89
N GLU A 22 -4.52 -10.03 -4.69
CA GLU A 22 -3.60 -10.31 -5.81
C GLU A 22 -3.74 -9.27 -6.92
N GLU A 23 -4.98 -8.92 -7.26
CA GLU A 23 -5.32 -7.88 -8.22
C GLU A 23 -4.82 -6.50 -7.76
N LEU A 24 -4.99 -6.19 -6.46
CA LEU A 24 -4.43 -5.01 -5.83
C LEU A 24 -2.91 -4.92 -6.09
N LYS A 25 -2.17 -5.97 -5.73
CA LYS A 25 -0.71 -6.03 -5.90
C LYS A 25 -0.32 -5.83 -7.36
N ARG A 26 -0.98 -6.53 -8.28
CA ARG A 26 -0.72 -6.45 -9.72
C ARG A 26 -0.92 -5.03 -10.25
N LEU A 27 -2.01 -4.37 -9.87
CA LEU A 27 -2.32 -3.01 -10.33
C LEU A 27 -1.37 -1.96 -9.77
N VAL A 28 -0.97 -2.10 -8.50
CA VAL A 28 0.02 -1.21 -7.88
C VAL A 28 1.39 -1.40 -8.55
N LEU A 29 1.85 -2.64 -8.72
CA LEU A 29 3.11 -2.93 -9.40
C LEU A 29 3.15 -2.38 -10.81
N ALA A 30 2.10 -2.65 -11.60
CA ALA A 30 1.99 -2.12 -12.96
C ALA A 30 2.07 -0.57 -13.00
N ALA A 31 1.39 0.11 -12.07
CA ALA A 31 1.45 1.57 -11.99
C ALA A 31 2.87 2.07 -11.66
N LEU A 32 3.59 1.38 -10.77
CA LEU A 32 4.97 1.71 -10.42
C LEU A 32 5.96 1.45 -11.57
N GLU A 33 5.74 0.37 -12.34
CA GLU A 33 6.51 0.04 -13.55
C GLU A 33 6.30 1.07 -14.67
N ASP A 34 5.08 1.61 -14.78
CA ASP A 34 4.74 2.71 -15.68
C ASP A 34 5.32 4.07 -15.22
N GLY A 35 6.09 4.11 -14.13
CA GLY A 35 6.73 5.32 -13.61
C GLY A 35 5.81 6.22 -12.80
N THR A 36 4.64 5.73 -12.35
CA THR A 36 3.72 6.50 -11.52
C THR A 36 4.31 6.73 -10.12
N GLU A 37 4.47 8.00 -9.73
CA GLU A 37 5.01 8.36 -8.40
C GLU A 37 3.94 8.38 -7.29
N THR A 38 2.66 8.52 -7.65
CA THR A 38 1.54 8.57 -6.69
C THR A 38 0.40 7.65 -7.11
N VAL A 39 0.02 6.73 -6.24
CA VAL A 39 -1.07 5.78 -6.44
C VAL A 39 -2.30 6.25 -5.68
N ASN A 40 -3.43 6.34 -6.37
CA ASN A 40 -4.71 6.78 -5.81
C ASN A 40 -5.55 5.58 -5.38
N PHE A 41 -6.02 5.59 -4.15
CA PHE A 41 -6.87 4.55 -3.59
C PHE A 41 -8.24 5.12 -3.26
N GLU A 42 -9.28 4.39 -3.67
CA GLU A 42 -10.62 4.56 -3.14
C GLU A 42 -10.83 3.47 -2.08
N ILE A 43 -11.16 3.88 -0.87
CA ILE A 43 -11.39 2.99 0.27
C ILE A 43 -12.80 3.16 0.81
N LEU A 44 -13.29 2.12 1.46
CA LEU A 44 -14.48 2.16 2.31
C LEU A 44 -14.05 2.12 3.77
N ARG A 45 -14.43 3.14 4.55
CA ARG A 45 -14.19 3.22 5.99
C ARG A 45 -15.51 3.52 6.69
N LEU A 46 -15.96 2.60 7.55
CA LEU A 46 -17.22 2.74 8.30
C LEU A 46 -18.44 3.05 7.40
N GLY A 47 -18.46 2.48 6.19
CA GLY A 47 -19.53 2.70 5.20
C GLY A 47 -19.37 3.99 4.38
N GLU A 48 -18.36 4.82 4.66
CA GLU A 48 -18.06 6.02 3.88
C GLU A 48 -16.95 5.77 2.87
N THR A 49 -17.15 6.25 1.64
CA THR A 49 -16.08 6.26 0.63
C THR A 49 -15.08 7.38 0.93
N ARG A 50 -13.79 7.04 0.96
CA ARG A 50 -12.70 8.00 1.11
C ARG A 50 -11.65 7.78 0.02
N PHE A 51 -10.90 8.83 -0.27
CA PHE A 51 -9.81 8.81 -1.24
C PHE A 51 -8.49 9.06 -0.53
N ILE A 52 -7.50 8.23 -0.83
CA ILE A 52 -6.17 8.29 -0.25
C ILE A 52 -5.14 8.28 -1.37
N GLU A 53 -4.17 9.17 -1.27
CA GLU A 53 -3.04 9.25 -2.19
C GLU A 53 -1.80 8.72 -1.47
N VAL A 54 -1.17 7.69 -2.03
CA VAL A 54 0.07 7.13 -1.49
C VAL A 54 1.19 7.40 -2.48
N LYS A 55 2.27 8.00 -1.99
CA LYS A 55 3.45 8.26 -2.80
C LYS A 55 4.39 7.06 -2.74
N LYS A 56 5.03 6.76 -3.86
CA LYS A 56 6.13 5.81 -3.93
C LYS A 56 7.25 6.32 -3.00
N PRO A 57 7.75 5.49 -2.07
CA PRO A 57 8.86 5.89 -1.22
C PRO A 57 10.13 6.06 -2.07
N THR A 58 10.97 7.02 -1.68
CA THR A 58 12.30 7.19 -2.26
C THR A 58 13.22 6.04 -1.88
N ALA A 59 14.34 5.89 -2.59
CA ALA A 59 15.34 4.85 -2.28
C ALA A 59 15.84 4.96 -0.84
N GLU A 60 16.11 6.19 -0.37
CA GLU A 60 16.54 6.47 1.00
C GLU A 60 15.48 6.07 2.04
N GLU A 61 14.20 6.34 1.76
CA GLU A 61 13.08 5.91 2.63
C GLU A 61 12.93 4.38 2.66
N ILE A 62 13.11 3.70 1.53
CA ILE A 62 13.08 2.23 1.46
C ILE A 62 14.22 1.62 2.28
N GLU A 63 15.43 2.16 2.19
CA GLU A 63 16.57 1.70 2.99
C GLU A 63 16.28 1.86 4.48
N LYS A 64 15.76 3.01 4.89
CA LYS A 64 15.38 3.27 6.28
C LYS A 64 14.31 2.30 6.79
N ILE A 65 13.24 2.07 6.02
CA ILE A 65 12.17 1.11 6.38
C ILE A 65 12.74 -0.31 6.55
N ARG A 66 13.67 -0.71 5.67
CA ARG A 66 14.34 -2.01 5.76
C ARG A 66 15.26 -2.13 6.96
N GLU A 67 15.87 -1.05 7.41
CA GLU A 67 16.66 -1.04 8.65
C GLU A 67 15.78 -1.08 9.88
N GLU A 68 14.67 -0.33 9.89
CA GLU A 68 13.71 -0.29 11.01
C GLU A 68 12.99 -1.64 11.22
N HIS A 69 12.61 -2.34 10.16
CA HIS A 69 11.95 -3.65 10.23
C HIS A 69 12.91 -4.85 10.16
N ARG A 70 14.23 -4.62 10.14
CA ARG A 70 15.23 -5.72 10.13
C ARG A 70 15.18 -6.58 11.39
N PHE A 71 14.75 -5.99 12.51
CA PHE A 71 14.76 -6.64 13.82
C PHE A 71 13.50 -7.48 14.11
N GLU A 72 12.47 -7.45 13.25
CA GLU A 72 11.22 -8.19 13.50
C GLU A 72 11.19 -9.60 12.87
N THR A 73 12.19 -9.96 12.05
CA THR A 73 12.24 -11.25 11.34
C THR A 73 13.25 -12.26 11.90
N GLU A 74 14.02 -11.90 12.93
CA GLU A 74 15.06 -12.79 13.51
C GLU A 74 14.61 -13.54 14.78
N ASP A 75 13.36 -13.37 15.26
CA ASP A 75 12.86 -13.99 16.50
C ASP A 75 11.80 -15.10 16.31
N GLU A 76 11.47 -15.54 15.08
CA GLU A 76 10.53 -16.66 14.83
C GLU A 76 11.18 -17.94 14.27
N GLU A 77 12.43 -18.25 14.65
CA GLU A 77 13.03 -19.59 14.49
C GLU A 77 13.60 -20.15 15.81
N GLU A 78 12.81 -20.23 16.88
CA GLU A 78 13.04 -21.19 17.98
C GLU A 78 11.71 -21.74 18.52
N GLU A 79 11.29 -22.92 18.02
CA GLU A 79 10.89 -24.15 18.75
C GLU A 79 10.20 -25.19 17.85
#